data_AF-A0A946VQC1-F1
#
_entry.id   AF-A0A946VQC1-F1
#
_cell.length_a   1.000
_cell.length_b   1.000
_cell.length_c   1.000
_cell.angle_alpha   90.00
_cell.angle_beta   90.00
_cell.angle_gamma   90.00
#
_symmetry.space_group_name_H-M   'P 1'
#
loop_
_entity.id
_entity.type
_entity.pdbx_description
1 polymer ?
#
loop_
_entity_poly.entity_id
_entity_poly.type
_entity_poly.pdbx_seq_one_letter_code
_entity_poly.pdbx_strand_id
1 'polypeptide(L)' 'MDYQQAKDYLLAKPEAVDDFPFYPDVLVPKVRGKMFATLSERNGIAEMNLKCDPDEALALRDIFPAVKPGYHM' A
#
# COMPACT_ATOMS: atom_id res chain seq x y z
N MET A 1 8.09 9.48 2.47
CA MET A 1 8.54 8.45 1.52
C MET A 1 7.85 8.75 0.21
N ASP A 2 8.59 8.86 -0.88
CA ASP A 2 8.00 8.99 -2.22
C ASP A 2 7.58 7.63 -2.79
N TYR A 3 7.00 7.64 -4.00
CA TYR A 3 6.54 6.42 -4.67
C TYR A 3 7.68 5.41 -4.88
N GLN A 4 8.86 5.85 -5.33
CA GLN A 4 9.96 4.97 -5.66
C GLN A 4 10.54 4.32 -4.39
N GLN A 5 10.74 5.12 -3.35
CA GLN A 5 11.18 4.62 -2.04
C GLN A 5 10.19 3.61 -1.45
N ALA A 6 8.89 3.85 -1.59
CA ALA A 6 7.85 2.92 -1.14
C ALA A 6 7.85 1.62 -1.95
N LYS A 7 7.96 1.71 -3.27
CA LYS A 7 8.07 0.54 -4.16
C LYS A 7 9.28 -0.31 -3.77
N ASP A 8 10.45 0.30 -3.63
CA ASP A 8 11.70 -0.41 -3.30
C ASP A 8 11.58 -1.09 -1.93
N TYR A 9 11.00 -0.40 -0.95
CA TYR A 9 10.78 -0.96 0.39
C TYR A 9 9.82 -2.17 0.39
N LEU A 10 8.73 -2.10 -0.40
CA LEU A 10 7.75 -3.19 -0.51
C LEU A 10 8.35 -4.40 -1.24
N LEU A 11 9.12 -4.18 -2.30
CA LEU A 11 9.73 -5.25 -3.08
C LEU A 11 10.98 -5.85 -2.43
N ALA A 12 11.55 -5.17 -1.43
CA ALA A 12 12.62 -5.75 -0.60
C ALA A 12 12.12 -6.83 0.38
N LYS A 13 10.80 -7.06 0.51
CA LYS A 13 10.28 -8.12 1.39
C LYS A 13 10.59 -9.50 0.78
N PRO A 14 10.90 -10.52 1.62
CA PRO A 14 11.23 -11.85 1.11
C PRO A 14 10.12 -12.42 0.20
N GLU A 15 10.52 -12.94 -0.96
CA GLU A 15 9.61 -13.50 -1.97
C GLU A 15 8.55 -12.51 -2.50
N ALA A 16 8.73 -11.20 -2.30
CA ALA A 16 7.84 -10.19 -2.86
C ALA A 16 8.05 -10.06 -4.37
N VAL A 17 6.92 -9.99 -5.08
CA VAL A 17 6.88 -9.74 -6.53
C VAL A 17 5.92 -8.59 -6.80
N ASP A 18 6.23 -7.79 -7.82
CA ASP A 18 5.31 -6.79 -8.35
C ASP A 18 4.22 -7.44 -9.21
N ASP A 19 3.04 -6.82 -9.19
CA ASP A 19 1.90 -7.21 -10.02
C ASP A 19 1.01 -5.98 -10.26
N PHE A 20 0.23 -6.00 -11.34
CA PHE A 20 -0.64 -4.90 -11.78
C PHE A 20 -2.02 -5.41 -12.24
N PRO A 21 -2.79 -6.10 -11.37
CA PRO A 21 -4.01 -6.78 -11.76
C PRO A 21 -5.21 -5.84 -12.00
N PHE A 22 -5.13 -4.57 -11.59
CA PHE A 22 -6.24 -3.61 -11.66
C PHE A 22 -6.03 -2.58 -12.77
N TYR A 23 -4.91 -1.86 -12.72
CA TYR A 23 -4.51 -0.86 -13.69
C TYR A 23 -2.97 -0.82 -13.81
N PRO A 24 -2.41 -0.33 -14.93
CA PRO A 24 -0.95 -0.29 -15.14
C PRO A 24 -0.17 0.57 -14.13
N ASP A 25 -0.85 1.50 -13.46
CA ASP A 25 -0.30 2.48 -12.52
C ASP A 25 -0.54 2.12 -11.04
N VAL A 26 -1.22 1.01 -10.76
CA VAL A 26 -1.50 0.52 -9.40
C VAL A 26 -0.66 -0.72 -9.13
N LEU A 27 0.49 -0.52 -8.46
CA LEU A 27 1.35 -1.60 -8.02
C LEU A 27 0.67 -2.39 -6.90
N VAL A 28 0.62 -3.71 -7.02
CA VAL A 28 0.10 -4.64 -6.02
C VAL A 28 1.19 -5.65 -5.66
N PRO A 29 2.06 -5.38 -4.68
CA PRO A 29 3.08 -6.33 -4.28
C PRO A 29 2.43 -7.56 -3.62
N LYS A 30 2.93 -8.74 -3.98
CA LYS A 30 2.41 -10.03 -3.53
C LYS A 30 3.52 -10.90 -2.95
N VAL A 31 3.18 -11.67 -1.94
CA VAL A 31 4.00 -12.80 -1.46
C VAL A 31 3.19 -14.07 -1.68
N ARG A 32 3.76 -15.04 -2.40
CA ARG A 32 3.08 -16.30 -2.76
C ARG A 32 1.68 -16.10 -3.35
N GLY A 33 1.55 -15.10 -4.24
CA GLY A 33 0.31 -14.76 -4.91
C GLY A 33 -0.73 -13.99 -4.07
N LYS A 34 -0.43 -13.69 -2.79
CA LYS A 34 -1.31 -12.95 -1.89
C LYS A 34 -0.86 -11.48 -1.79
N MET A 35 -1.77 -10.55 -2.07
CA MET A 35 -1.49 -9.11 -1.91
C MET A 35 -1.32 -8.73 -0.44
N PHE A 36 -0.40 -7.82 -0.17
CA PHE A 36 -0.20 -7.24 1.17
C PHE A 36 -0.20 -5.71 1.19
N ALA A 37 -0.08 -5.06 0.03
CA ALA A 37 -0.25 -3.62 -0.14
C ALA A 37 -0.85 -3.29 -1.52
N THR A 38 -1.26 -2.04 -1.70
CA THR A 38 -1.34 -1.38 -3.01
C THR A 38 -0.45 -0.15 -2.96
N LEU A 39 0.07 0.31 -4.09
CA LEU A 39 0.81 1.56 -4.18
C LEU A 39 0.45 2.24 -5.50
N SER A 40 -0.01 3.48 -5.41
CA SER A 40 -0.31 4.35 -6.54
C SER A 40 0.19 5.76 -6.24
N GLU A 41 0.18 6.62 -7.25
CA GLU A 41 0.48 8.03 -7.08
C GLU A 41 -0.68 8.87 -7.60
N ARG A 42 -1.14 9.83 -6.80
CA ARG A 42 -2.21 10.76 -7.18
C ARG A 42 -1.75 12.18 -6.87
N ASN A 43 -1.77 13.05 -7.88
CA ASN A 43 -1.32 14.45 -7.77
C ASN A 43 0.11 14.58 -7.20
N GLY A 44 1.01 13.66 -7.56
CA GLY A 44 2.39 13.63 -7.07
C GLY A 44 2.53 13.17 -5.60
N ILE A 45 1.47 12.62 -5.01
CA ILE A 45 1.49 12.06 -3.66
C ILE A 45 1.32 10.54 -3.77
N ALA A 46 2.29 9.81 -3.20
CA ALA A 46 2.21 8.36 -3.09
C ALA A 46 1.13 7.97 -2.06
N GLU A 47 0.22 7.10 -2.46
CA GLU A 47 -0.87 6.57 -1.64
C GLU A 47 -0.80 5.04 -1.64
N MET A 48 -1.04 4.43 -0.48
CA MET A 48 -1.02 2.97 -0.34
C MET A 48 -2.15 2.48 0.57
N ASN A 49 -2.75 1.35 0.21
CA ASN A 49 -3.57 0.58 1.14
C ASN A 49 -2.70 -0.48 1.79
N LEU A 50 -2.82 -0.61 3.11
CA LEU A 50 -2.16 -1.65 3.91
C LEU A 50 -3.20 -2.40 4.72
N LYS A 51 -2.90 -3.66 5.03
CA LYS A 51 -3.66 -4.45 6.00
C LYS A 51 -3.21 -4.07 7.41
N CYS A 52 -4.16 -3.89 8.31
CA CYS A 52 -3.93 -3.49 9.69
C CYS A 52 -4.96 -4.18 10.59
N ASP A 53 -4.62 -4.40 11.85
CA ASP A 53 -5.58 -4.84 12.85
C ASP A 53 -6.70 -3.78 13.00
N PRO A 54 -7.99 -4.16 13.13
CA PRO A 54 -9.08 -3.20 13.19
C PRO A 54 -8.95 -2.16 14.32
N ASP A 55 -8.49 -2.57 15.50
CA ASP A 55 -8.37 -1.67 16.65
C ASP A 55 -7.20 -0.69 16.45
N GLU A 56 -6.09 -1.18 15.91
CA GLU A 56 -4.94 -0.36 15.53
C GLU A 56 -5.30 0.63 14.40
N ALA A 57 -6.08 0.19 13.40
CA ALA A 57 -6.50 1.04 12.29
C ALA A 57 -7.36 2.22 12.78
N LEU A 58 -8.20 2.01 13.78
CA LEU A 58 -8.99 3.09 14.40
C LEU A 58 -8.07 4.08 15.13
N ALA A 59 -7.15 3.59 15.97
CA ALA A 59 -6.20 4.45 16.67
C ALA A 59 -5.32 5.27 15.72
N LEU A 60 -4.81 4.65 14.65
CA LEU A 60 -3.97 5.34 13.66
C LEU A 60 -4.74 6.44 12.91
N ARG A 61 -6.02 6.22 12.60
CA ARG A 61 -6.87 7.23 11.94
C ARG A 61 -7.19 8.41 12.86
N ASP A 62 -7.27 8.19 14.17
CA ASP A 62 -7.49 9.26 15.16
C ASP A 62 -6.25 10.13 15.35
N ILE A 63 -5.06 9.50 15.38
CA ILE A 63 -3.79 10.20 15.63
C ILE A 63 -3.24 10.87 14.36
N PHE A 64 -3.40 10.24 13.19
CA PHE A 64 -2.74 10.67 11.96
C PHE A 64 -3.76 11.01 10.87
N PRO A 65 -3.98 12.31 10.55
CA PRO A 65 -4.92 12.73 9.50
C PRO A 65 -4.62 12.17 8.10
N ALA A 66 -3.37 11.73 7.86
CA ALA A 66 -2.97 11.10 6.61
C ALA A 66 -3.46 9.65 6.48
N VAL A 67 -3.78 8.97 7.59
CA VAL A 67 -4.29 7.60 7.59
C VAL A 67 -5.80 7.65 7.37
N LYS A 68 -6.26 7.03 6.28
CA LYS A 68 -7.66 7.05 5.85
C LYS A 68 -8.23 5.62 5.76
N PRO A 69 -9.55 5.45 5.66
CA PRO A 69 -10.14 4.19 5.23
C PRO A 69 -9.55 3.72 3.90
N GLY A 70 -9.39 2.41 3.74
CA GLY A 70 -8.84 1.82 2.53
C GLY A 70 -9.71 2.14 1.31
N TYR A 71 -9.09 2.63 0.24
CA TYR A 71 -9.81 2.97 -0.99
C TYR A 71 -10.05 1.71 -1.82
N HIS A 72 -11.32 1.39 -2.12
CA HIS A 72 -11.74 0.21 -2.88
C HIS A 72 -11.32 -1.15 -2.26
N MET A 73 -11.17 -1.20 -0.93
CA MET A 73 -10.77 -2.40 -0.17
C MET A 73 -11.89 -2.88 0.76
#